data_AF-A0A4R7HVM0-F1
#
_entry.id   AF-A0A4R7HVM0-F1
#
_cell.length_a   1.000
_cell.length_b   1.000
_cell.length_c   1.000
_cell.angle_alpha   90.00
_cell.angle_beta   90.00
_cell.angle_gamma   90.00
#
_symmetry.space_group_name_H-M   'P 1'
#
loop_
_entity.id
_entity.type
_entity.pdbx_description
1 polymer ?
#
loop_
_entity_poly.entity_id
_entity_poly.type
_entity_poly.pdbx_seq_one_letter_code
_entity_poly.pdbx_strand_id
1 'polypeptide(L)'
;MGTKSSLGSTVTFVERTDLSAVDPCSAFRELASASLDDELTAAEQDRLDQHLETCAGCRSFVDRSAGLNRRLRVHASTPDPVFVATVMADARPARLGRGGWARPVLAWCALVIFVQSIGPLVFGSADGASEHLARHLGASGLALAVGLAYVAWRPHRAYGLLPFVGALFAATVVAMVADMLAGHRTAFAEATHVAELIGIIVLWIVAGSPGWDEFVSHLPHRRSRRSGALGPTK
;
A
#
# COMPACT_ATOMS: atom_id res chain seq x y z
N MET A 1 -32.86 -28.87 -73.11
CA MET A 1 -31.75 -28.33 -73.92
C MET A 1 -31.25 -27.08 -73.20
N GLY A 2 -29.98 -27.07 -72.78
CA GLY A 2 -29.28 -25.96 -72.11
C GLY A 2 -29.44 -25.90 -70.59
N THR A 3 -28.42 -25.60 -69.78
CA THR A 3 -26.96 -25.49 -69.95
C THR A 3 -26.39 -25.55 -68.52
N LYS A 4 -25.41 -26.44 -68.26
CA LYS A 4 -24.67 -26.48 -66.99
C LYS A 4 -23.57 -25.42 -67.05
N SER A 5 -23.64 -24.37 -66.24
CA SER A 5 -22.56 -23.41 -66.07
C SER A 5 -21.76 -23.74 -64.81
N SER A 6 -20.63 -24.42 -65.03
CA SER A 6 -19.55 -24.63 -64.06
C SER A 6 -18.77 -23.33 -63.94
N LEU A 7 -18.81 -22.67 -62.77
CA LEU A 7 -17.92 -21.58 -62.42
C LEU A 7 -16.73 -22.19 -61.66
N GLY A 8 -15.66 -22.45 -62.41
CA GLY A 8 -14.36 -22.84 -61.86
C GLY A 8 -13.76 -21.66 -61.09
N SER A 9 -13.59 -21.85 -59.78
CA SER A 9 -12.84 -20.92 -58.94
C SER A 9 -11.34 -21.13 -59.21
N THR A 10 -10.73 -20.22 -59.97
CA THR A 10 -9.28 -20.12 -60.08
C THR A 10 -8.73 -19.58 -58.77
N VAL A 11 -8.43 -20.48 -57.84
CA VAL A 11 -7.59 -20.17 -56.68
C VAL A 11 -6.18 -20.01 -57.22
N THR A 12 -5.72 -18.75 -57.34
CA THR A 12 -4.30 -18.46 -57.54
C THR A 12 -3.56 -18.89 -56.28
N PHE A 13 -2.97 -20.08 -56.35
CA PHE A 13 -2.01 -20.57 -55.37
C PHE A 13 -0.80 -19.61 -55.42
N VAL A 14 -0.72 -18.71 -54.45
CA VAL A 14 0.50 -17.93 -54.21
C VAL A 14 1.52 -18.91 -53.67
N GLU A 15 2.32 -19.45 -54.57
CA GLU A 15 3.50 -20.24 -54.25
C GLU A 15 4.50 -19.32 -53.55
N ARG A 16 4.43 -19.29 -52.22
CA ARG A 16 5.35 -18.54 -51.36
C ARG A 16 6.60 -19.40 -51.16
N THR A 17 7.44 -19.46 -52.19
CA THR A 17 8.77 -20.07 -52.15
C THR A 17 9.80 -19.05 -51.71
N ASP A 18 9.84 -18.80 -50.40
CA ASP A 18 10.87 -17.98 -49.78
C ASP A 18 11.18 -18.63 -48.43
N LEU A 19 12.22 -19.46 -48.39
CA LEU A 19 12.91 -19.80 -47.15
C LEU A 19 13.32 -18.48 -46.50
N SER A 20 12.58 -18.11 -45.46
CA SER A 20 12.60 -16.84 -44.77
C SER A 20 14.02 -16.38 -44.44
N ALA A 21 14.46 -15.29 -45.07
CA ALA A 21 15.24 -14.32 -44.33
C ALA A 21 14.41 -13.96 -43.11
N VAL A 22 14.77 -14.49 -41.94
CA VAL A 22 14.13 -14.13 -40.68
C VAL A 22 14.27 -12.62 -40.57
N ASP A 23 13.16 -11.88 -40.71
CA ASP A 23 13.13 -10.44 -40.52
C ASP A 23 13.79 -10.19 -39.16
N PRO A 24 14.97 -9.54 -39.10
CA PRO A 24 15.70 -9.36 -37.85
C PRO A 24 14.89 -8.58 -36.82
N CYS A 25 13.82 -7.90 -37.25
CA CYS A 25 12.87 -7.21 -36.38
C CYS A 25 11.82 -8.13 -35.73
N SER A 26 11.65 -9.38 -36.17
CA SER A 26 10.59 -10.28 -35.67
C SER A 26 10.73 -10.56 -34.16
N ALA A 27 11.94 -10.90 -33.71
CA ALA A 27 12.24 -11.11 -32.30
C ALA A 27 11.97 -9.86 -31.44
N PHE A 28 12.24 -8.67 -31.98
CA PHE A 28 11.97 -7.42 -31.28
C PHE A 28 10.48 -7.06 -31.26
N ARG A 29 9.69 -7.51 -32.25
CA ARG A 29 8.23 -7.39 -32.19
C ARG A 29 7.62 -8.30 -31.12
N GLU A 30 8.21 -9.48 -30.89
CA GLU A 30 7.81 -10.36 -29.79
C GLU A 30 8.13 -9.74 -28.44
N LEU A 31 9.35 -9.20 -28.25
CA LEU A 31 9.72 -8.44 -27.05
C LEU A 31 8.80 -7.22 -26.83
N ALA A 32 8.47 -6.49 -27.89
CA ALA A 32 7.52 -5.38 -27.82
C ALA A 32 6.09 -5.80 -27.44
N SER A 33 5.69 -7.05 -27.72
CA SER A 33 4.41 -7.58 -27.28
C SER A 33 4.45 -7.94 -25.80
N ALA A 34 5.49 -8.66 -25.39
CA ALA A 34 5.65 -9.07 -24.00
C ALA A 34 5.82 -7.86 -23.05
N SER A 35 6.32 -6.72 -23.55
CA SER A 35 6.46 -5.50 -22.74
C SER A 35 5.12 -4.82 -22.47
N LEU A 36 4.12 -5.02 -23.31
CA LEU A 36 2.76 -4.54 -23.07
C LEU A 36 2.03 -5.35 -22.00
N ASP A 37 2.54 -6.54 -21.66
CA ASP A 37 2.00 -7.46 -20.67
C ASP A 37 2.84 -7.50 -19.37
N ASP A 38 3.87 -6.64 -19.25
CA ASP A 38 4.82 -6.60 -18.13
C ASP A 38 5.58 -7.94 -17.91
N GLU A 39 5.84 -8.69 -18.99
CA GLU A 39 6.47 -10.02 -18.93
C GLU A 39 7.98 -10.01 -19.26
N LEU A 40 8.61 -8.85 -19.50
CA LEU A 40 10.04 -8.77 -19.80
C LEU A 40 10.90 -8.81 -18.55
N THR A 41 12.04 -9.48 -18.66
CA THR A 41 13.16 -9.26 -17.75
C THR A 41 13.85 -7.91 -18.05
N ALA A 42 14.58 -7.36 -17.09
CA ALA A 42 15.34 -6.11 -17.28
C ALA A 42 16.32 -6.18 -18.47
N ALA A 43 16.99 -7.34 -18.65
CA ALA A 43 17.93 -7.54 -19.75
C ALA A 43 17.25 -7.57 -21.13
N GLU A 44 16.02 -8.09 -21.22
CA GLU A 44 15.24 -8.08 -22.45
C GLU A 44 14.71 -6.68 -22.77
N GLN A 45 14.34 -5.91 -21.74
CA GLN A 45 13.90 -4.53 -21.88
C GLN A 45 15.03 -3.65 -22.43
N ASP A 46 16.24 -3.73 -21.85
CA ASP A 46 17.42 -3.01 -22.33
C ASP A 46 17.74 -3.35 -23.80
N ARG A 47 17.60 -4.62 -24.16
CA ARG A 47 17.85 -5.10 -25.53
C ARG A 47 16.81 -4.56 -26.52
N LEU A 48 15.54 -4.47 -26.11
CA LEU A 48 14.49 -3.85 -26.91
C LEU A 48 14.76 -2.36 -27.10
N ASP A 49 15.10 -1.64 -26.03
CA ASP A 49 15.35 -0.19 -26.06
C ASP A 49 16.52 0.15 -27.00
N GLN A 50 17.62 -0.61 -26.94
CA GLN A 50 18.75 -0.46 -27.86
C GLN A 50 18.34 -0.62 -29.34
N HIS A 51 17.43 -1.55 -29.64
CA HIS A 51 16.93 -1.73 -31.01
C HIS A 51 16.02 -0.57 -31.45
N LEU A 52 15.23 -0.01 -30.54
CA LEU A 52 14.34 1.12 -30.82
C LEU A 52 15.11 2.42 -31.15
N GLU A 53 16.35 2.57 -30.68
CA GLU A 53 17.21 3.70 -31.08
C GLU A 53 17.51 3.69 -32.59
N THR A 54 17.68 2.50 -33.16
CA THR A 54 18.18 2.31 -34.54
C THR A 54 17.08 1.97 -35.56
N CYS A 55 15.96 1.37 -35.13
CA CYS A 55 14.91 0.90 -36.02
C CYS A 55 13.61 1.72 -35.92
N ALA A 56 13.38 2.62 -36.89
CA ALA A 56 12.16 3.42 -36.97
C ALA A 56 10.89 2.56 -37.17
N GLY A 57 11.00 1.42 -37.87
CA GLY A 57 9.89 0.49 -38.07
C GLY A 57 9.39 -0.12 -36.76
N CYS A 58 10.30 -0.57 -35.90
CA CYS A 58 9.96 -1.10 -34.58
C CYS A 58 9.41 -0.03 -33.64
N ARG A 59 9.93 1.21 -33.67
CA ARG A 59 9.32 2.35 -32.94
C ARG A 59 7.86 2.56 -33.32
N SER A 60 7.59 2.65 -34.63
CA SER A 60 6.21 2.81 -35.14
C SER A 60 5.29 1.63 -34.80
N PHE A 61 5.84 0.44 -34.60
CA PHE A 61 5.08 -0.73 -34.18
C PHE A 61 4.70 -0.64 -32.71
N VAL A 62 5.67 -0.35 -31.83
CA VAL A 62 5.46 -0.15 -30.38
C VAL A 62 4.43 0.95 -30.11
N ASP A 63 4.55 2.10 -30.77
CA ASP A 63 3.59 3.21 -30.57
C ASP A 63 2.16 2.82 -30.96
N ARG A 64 2.01 2.10 -32.08
CA ARG A 64 0.69 1.65 -32.56
C ARG A 64 0.12 0.55 -31.67
N SER A 65 0.93 -0.41 -31.24
CA SER A 65 0.49 -1.50 -30.37
C SER A 65 0.11 -0.96 -28.98
N ALA A 66 0.91 -0.07 -28.39
CA ALA A 66 0.60 0.61 -27.14
C ALA A 66 -0.70 1.44 -27.24
N GLY A 67 -0.87 2.17 -28.35
CA GLY A 67 -2.09 2.92 -28.62
C GLY A 67 -3.34 2.04 -28.72
N LEU A 68 -3.24 0.88 -29.38
CA LEU A 68 -4.32 -0.10 -29.47
C LEU A 68 -4.61 -0.75 -28.10
N ASN A 69 -3.57 -1.19 -27.38
CA ASN A 69 -3.69 -1.80 -26.07
C ASN A 69 -4.40 -0.86 -25.07
N ARG A 70 -4.06 0.43 -25.09
CA ARG A 70 -4.74 1.45 -24.27
C ARG A 70 -6.23 1.55 -24.58
N ARG A 71 -6.61 1.54 -25.87
CA ARG A 71 -8.03 1.61 -26.28
C ARG A 71 -8.81 0.36 -25.89
N LEU A 72 -8.17 -0.81 -25.90
CA LEU A 72 -8.80 -2.07 -25.52
C LEU A 72 -8.92 -2.23 -24.00
N ARG A 73 -7.91 -1.80 -23.23
CA ARG A 73 -7.93 -1.86 -21.76
C ARG A 73 -8.85 -0.83 -21.12
N VAL A 74 -8.90 0.38 -21.68
CA VAL A 74 -9.70 1.47 -21.12
C VAL A 74 -11.01 1.59 -21.91
N HIS A 75 -11.97 0.75 -21.54
CA HIS A 75 -13.35 0.87 -21.98
C HIS A 75 -14.22 1.29 -20.80
N ALA A 76 -15.19 2.19 -21.04
CA ALA A 76 -16.17 2.55 -20.03
C ALA A 76 -16.96 1.29 -19.65
N SER A 77 -16.75 0.80 -18.43
CA SER A 77 -17.63 -0.20 -17.84
C SER A 77 -18.84 0.50 -17.24
N THR A 78 -20.02 -0.08 -17.38
CA THR A 78 -21.17 0.33 -16.59
C THR A 78 -20.85 -0.02 -15.14
N PRO A 79 -20.72 0.95 -14.21
CA PRO A 79 -20.37 0.64 -12.84
C PRO A 79 -21.48 -0.20 -12.24
N ASP A 80 -21.16 -1.44 -11.86
CA ASP A 80 -22.06 -2.27 -11.07
C ASP A 80 -22.18 -1.61 -9.68
N PRO A 81 -23.37 -1.09 -9.31
CA PRO A 81 -23.54 -0.41 -8.04
C PRO A 81 -23.27 -1.32 -6.84
N VAL A 82 -23.47 -2.64 -6.95
CA VAL A 82 -23.15 -3.60 -5.89
C VAL A 82 -21.65 -3.76 -5.76
N PHE A 83 -20.92 -3.90 -6.86
CA PHE A 83 -19.46 -3.96 -6.86
C PHE A 83 -18.83 -2.67 -6.30
N VAL A 84 -19.30 -1.51 -6.75
CA VAL A 84 -18.84 -0.21 -6.23
C VAL A 84 -19.14 -0.10 -4.74
N ALA A 85 -20.34 -0.49 -4.29
CA ALA A 85 -20.67 -0.47 -2.87
C ALA A 85 -19.81 -1.42 -2.04
N THR A 86 -19.47 -2.59 -2.58
CA THR A 86 -18.62 -3.59 -1.93
C THR A 86 -17.17 -3.11 -1.83
N VAL A 87 -16.57 -2.64 -2.93
CA VAL A 87 -15.21 -2.05 -2.92
C VAL A 87 -15.16 -0.83 -2.02
N MET A 88 -16.17 0.05 -2.08
CA MET A 88 -16.27 1.22 -1.20
C MET A 88 -16.66 0.87 0.23
N ALA A 89 -17.05 -0.37 0.54
CA ALA A 89 -17.23 -0.87 1.90
C ALA A 89 -15.90 -1.38 2.47
N ASP A 90 -15.11 -2.04 1.64
CA ASP A 90 -13.81 -2.61 1.96
C ASP A 90 -12.71 -1.54 2.04
N ALA A 91 -12.73 -0.57 1.13
CA ALA A 91 -11.81 0.58 1.11
C ALA A 91 -12.11 1.63 2.19
N ARG A 92 -13.04 1.37 3.12
CA ARG A 92 -13.38 2.34 4.17
C ARG A 92 -12.23 2.36 5.18
N PRO A 93 -11.54 3.50 5.37
CA PRO A 93 -10.62 3.63 6.50
C PRO A 93 -11.40 3.34 7.78
N ALA A 94 -10.76 2.64 8.72
CA ALA A 94 -11.35 2.15 9.96
C ALA A 94 -12.41 3.14 10.47
N ARG A 95 -13.69 2.83 10.23
CA ARG A 95 -14.77 3.64 10.78
C ARG A 95 -14.71 3.36 12.27
N LEU A 96 -14.03 4.21 13.02
CA LEU A 96 -14.36 4.36 14.43
C LEU A 96 -15.87 4.57 14.45
N GLY A 97 -16.58 3.55 14.94
CA GLY A 97 -18.02 3.56 15.03
C GLY A 97 -18.44 4.89 15.65
N ARG A 98 -19.50 5.48 15.12
CA ARG A 98 -20.08 6.73 15.63
C ARG A 98 -20.42 6.67 17.15
N GLY A 99 -20.26 5.55 17.85
CA GLY A 99 -20.16 5.45 19.31
C GLY A 99 -19.12 4.40 19.78
N GLY A 100 -18.09 4.71 20.57
CA GLY A 100 -17.81 5.99 21.21
C GLY A 100 -16.85 5.92 22.41
N TRP A 101 -15.99 4.90 22.53
CA TRP A 101 -15.09 4.77 23.70
C TRP A 101 -13.62 5.12 23.41
N ALA A 102 -13.10 4.77 22.24
CA ALA A 102 -11.69 5.05 21.91
C ALA A 102 -11.36 6.55 21.91
N ARG A 103 -12.31 7.38 21.45
CA ARG A 103 -12.18 8.86 21.46
C ARG A 103 -12.10 9.44 22.87
N PRO A 104 -13.07 9.20 23.78
CA PRO A 104 -12.96 9.71 25.14
C PRO A 104 -11.77 9.11 25.89
N VAL A 105 -11.37 7.86 25.60
CA VAL A 105 -10.15 7.29 26.20
C VAL A 105 -8.89 8.00 25.70
N LEU A 106 -8.74 8.28 24.40
CA LEU A 106 -7.62 9.06 23.89
C LEU A 106 -7.61 10.48 24.45
N ALA A 107 -8.78 11.12 24.56
CA ALA A 107 -8.91 12.44 25.17
C ALA A 107 -8.55 12.42 26.66
N TRP A 108 -8.92 11.36 27.38
CA TRP A 108 -8.54 11.15 28.78
C TRP A 108 -7.04 10.95 28.93
N CYS A 109 -6.42 10.07 28.13
CA CYS A 109 -4.97 9.88 28.11
C CYS A 109 -4.24 11.20 27.81
N ALA A 110 -4.70 11.96 26.81
CA ALA A 110 -4.15 13.26 26.49
C ALA A 110 -4.24 14.23 27.67
N LEU A 111 -5.38 14.26 28.37
CA LEU A 111 -5.57 15.11 29.56
C LEU A 111 -4.63 14.71 30.70
N VAL A 112 -4.51 13.42 31.00
CA VAL A 112 -3.63 12.93 32.06
C VAL A 112 -2.17 13.27 31.76
N ILE A 113 -1.70 12.98 30.55
CA ILE A 113 -0.33 13.29 30.12
C ILE A 113 -0.09 14.80 30.15
N PHE A 114 -1.07 15.62 29.75
CA PHE A 114 -0.99 17.08 29.84
C PHE A 114 -0.80 17.54 31.29
N VAL A 115 -1.62 17.06 32.21
CA VAL A 115 -1.56 17.43 33.63
C VAL A 115 -0.24 16.98 34.27
N GLN A 116 0.30 15.83 33.87
CA GLN A 116 1.60 15.35 34.34
C GLN A 116 2.76 16.18 33.76
N SER A 117 2.63 16.64 32.52
CA SER A 117 3.72 17.32 31.78
C SER A 117 3.80 18.82 32.06
N ILE A 118 2.69 19.46 32.44
CA ILE A 118 2.63 20.92 32.65
C ILE A 118 3.50 21.36 33.82
N GLY A 119 3.60 20.55 34.88
CA GLY A 119 4.41 20.84 36.07
C GLY A 119 5.90 20.97 35.72
N PRO A 120 6.55 19.91 35.21
CA PRO A 120 7.95 19.95 34.78
C PRO A 120 8.23 21.04 33.72
N LEU A 121 7.27 21.29 32.82
CA LEU A 121 7.40 22.31 31.79
C LEU A 121 7.44 23.74 32.36
N VAL A 122 6.51 24.08 33.27
CA VAL A 122 6.36 25.44 33.79
C VAL A 122 7.34 25.71 34.93
N PHE A 123 7.44 24.78 35.88
CA PHE A 123 8.22 24.97 37.10
C PHE A 123 9.66 24.46 36.98
N GLY A 124 9.99 23.71 35.93
CA GLY A 124 11.34 23.16 35.75
C GLY A 124 11.74 22.15 36.83
N SER A 125 10.77 21.52 37.50
CA SER A 125 11.00 20.61 38.61
C SER A 125 10.56 19.20 38.24
N ALA A 126 11.51 18.26 38.22
CA ALA A 126 11.25 16.83 38.16
C ALA A 126 12.30 16.12 39.03
N ASP A 127 11.90 15.06 39.75
CA ASP A 127 12.73 14.40 40.75
C ASP A 127 14.11 14.02 40.18
N GLY A 128 15.17 14.57 40.77
CA GLY A 128 16.57 14.29 40.40
C GLY A 128 17.02 14.86 39.04
N ALA A 129 16.17 15.59 38.31
CA ALA A 129 16.51 16.17 37.02
C ALA A 129 16.96 17.63 37.17
N SER A 130 17.88 18.07 36.29
CA SER A 130 18.17 19.50 36.15
C SER A 130 16.97 20.26 35.61
N GLU A 131 16.91 21.56 35.88
CA GLU A 131 15.81 22.43 35.46
C GLU A 131 15.58 22.41 33.94
N HIS A 132 16.67 22.43 33.17
CA HIS A 132 16.65 22.33 31.72
C HIS A 132 16.07 20.98 31.27
N LEU A 133 16.52 19.87 31.86
CA LEU A 133 16.05 18.53 31.53
C LEU A 133 14.56 18.35 31.89
N ALA A 134 14.13 18.86 33.05
CA ALA A 134 12.74 18.83 33.47
C ALA A 134 11.82 19.55 32.47
N ARG A 135 12.25 20.72 31.95
CA ARG A 135 11.49 21.42 30.90
C ARG A 135 11.45 20.67 29.59
N HIS A 136 12.56 20.05 29.19
CA HIS A 136 12.59 19.21 27.98
C HIS A 136 11.64 18.02 28.07
N LEU A 137 11.59 17.34 29.21
CA LEU A 137 10.67 16.24 29.48
C LEU A 137 9.20 16.70 29.52
N GLY A 138 8.94 17.84 30.16
CA GLY A 138 7.60 18.46 30.15
C GLY A 138 7.15 18.86 28.74
N ALA A 139 8.07 19.37 27.91
CA ALA A 139 7.77 19.76 26.54
C ALA A 139 7.46 18.56 25.63
N SER A 140 8.22 17.46 25.76
CA SER A 140 7.98 16.24 24.98
C SER A 140 6.66 15.57 25.37
N GLY A 141 6.36 15.48 26.67
CA GLY A 141 5.08 14.98 27.17
C GLY A 141 3.88 15.84 26.72
N LEU A 142 4.02 17.17 26.76
CA LEU A 142 3.01 18.09 26.23
C LEU A 142 2.77 17.87 24.73
N ALA A 143 3.84 17.69 23.94
CA ALA A 143 3.72 17.40 22.52
C ALA A 143 2.96 16.08 22.25
N LEU A 144 3.23 15.03 23.04
CA LEU A 144 2.50 13.77 22.98
C LEU A 144 1.02 13.96 23.33
N ALA A 145 0.71 14.69 24.39
CA ALA A 145 -0.67 15.00 24.79
C ALA A 145 -1.44 15.72 23.67
N VAL A 146 -0.83 16.72 23.04
CA VAL A 146 -1.44 17.44 21.90
C VAL A 146 -1.67 16.50 20.71
N GLY A 147 -0.71 15.62 20.40
CA GLY A 147 -0.85 14.61 19.35
C GLY A 147 -2.03 13.66 19.58
N LEU A 148 -2.18 13.14 20.80
CA LEU A 148 -3.28 12.25 21.18
C LEU A 148 -4.63 12.99 21.17
N ALA A 149 -4.69 14.23 21.66
CA ALA A 149 -5.89 15.06 21.60
C ALA A 149 -6.31 15.35 20.13
N TYR A 150 -5.33 15.60 19.26
CA TYR A 150 -5.58 15.80 17.84
C TYR A 150 -6.14 14.55 17.17
N VAL A 151 -5.62 13.35 17.49
CA VAL A 151 -6.18 12.10 16.99
C VAL A 151 -7.57 11.83 17.56
N ALA A 152 -7.83 12.17 18.83
CA ALA A 152 -9.17 12.06 19.42
C ALA A 152 -10.21 12.89 18.62
N TRP A 153 -9.82 14.08 18.16
CA TRP A 153 -10.65 14.93 17.29
C TRP A 153 -10.72 14.39 15.84
N ARG A 154 -9.57 14.05 15.26
CA ARG A 154 -9.38 13.66 13.85
C ARG A 154 -8.78 12.24 13.74
N PRO A 155 -9.55 11.18 14.03
CA PRO A 155 -9.02 9.82 14.14
C PRO A 155 -8.43 9.26 12.86
N HIS A 156 -8.84 9.78 11.71
CA HIS A 156 -8.27 9.44 10.41
C HIS A 156 -6.75 9.76 10.30
N ARG A 157 -6.17 10.54 11.22
CA ARG A 157 -4.74 10.85 11.28
C ARG A 157 -3.94 9.86 12.15
N ALA A 158 -4.58 8.90 12.82
CA ALA A 158 -3.91 7.95 13.73
C ALA A 158 -2.75 7.20 13.07
N TYR A 159 -2.93 6.77 11.80
CA TYR A 159 -1.90 6.08 11.02
C TYR A 159 -0.58 6.86 10.95
N GLY A 160 -0.64 8.18 10.75
CA GLY A 160 0.56 9.00 10.63
C GLY A 160 1.27 9.24 11.97
N LEU A 161 0.54 9.16 13.08
CA LEU A 161 1.09 9.41 14.42
C LEU A 161 1.63 8.14 15.09
N LEU A 162 1.14 6.96 14.69
CA LEU A 162 1.51 5.68 15.25
C LEU A 162 3.02 5.35 15.26
N PRO A 163 3.79 5.50 14.16
CA PRO A 163 5.22 5.20 14.20
C PRO A 163 6.00 6.16 15.12
N PHE A 164 5.56 7.42 15.21
CA PHE A 164 6.18 8.40 16.09
C PHE A 164 5.92 8.09 17.57
N VAL A 165 4.65 7.87 17.94
CA VAL A 165 4.27 7.52 19.33
C VAL A 165 4.83 6.15 19.72
N GLY A 166 4.88 5.21 18.78
CA GLY A 166 5.51 3.91 18.95
C GLY A 166 7.00 4.01 19.25
N ALA A 167 7.75 4.81 18.48
CA ALA A 167 9.17 5.04 18.74
C ALA A 167 9.40 5.71 20.10
N LEU A 168 8.58 6.70 20.45
CA LEU A 168 8.66 7.38 21.75
C LEU A 168 8.42 6.39 22.91
N PHE A 169 7.36 5.58 22.82
CA PHE A 169 7.04 4.57 23.84
C PHE A 169 8.11 3.47 23.93
N ALA A 170 8.68 3.04 22.82
CA ALA A 170 9.78 2.08 22.83
C ALA A 170 11.02 2.65 23.55
N ALA A 171 11.34 3.93 23.31
CA ALA A 171 12.44 4.60 23.97
C ALA A 171 12.20 4.75 25.49
N THR A 172 10.98 5.05 25.92
CA THR A 172 10.65 5.11 27.36
C THR A 172 10.76 3.75 28.03
N VAL A 173 10.32 2.67 27.37
CA VAL A 173 10.51 1.30 27.87
C VAL A 173 12.00 0.95 28.02
N VAL A 174 12.84 1.30 27.04
CA VAL A 174 14.29 1.08 27.15
C VAL A 174 14.90 1.85 28.31
N ALA A 175 14.52 3.12 28.50
CA ALA A 175 14.97 3.93 29.63
C ALA A 175 14.54 3.34 30.99
N MET A 176 13.28 2.91 31.10
CA MET A 176 12.75 2.23 32.28
C MET A 176 13.56 0.97 32.62
N VAL A 177 13.84 0.12 31.63
CA VAL A 177 14.64 -1.10 31.84
C VAL A 177 16.05 -0.76 32.30
N ALA A 178 16.67 0.28 31.74
CA ALA A 178 18.00 0.73 32.15
C ALA A 178 18.01 1.24 33.61
N ASP A 179 17.03 2.05 33.99
CA ASP A 179 16.89 2.58 35.36
C ASP A 179 16.65 1.47 36.39
N MET A 180 15.87 0.44 36.02
CA MET A 180 15.62 -0.73 36.85
C MET A 180 16.88 -1.58 37.07
N LEU A 181 17.68 -1.79 36.02
CA LEU A 181 18.97 -2.51 36.12
C LEU A 181 19.99 -1.76 36.97
N ALA A 182 19.96 -0.42 36.94
CA ALA A 182 20.84 0.42 37.73
C ALA A 182 20.33 0.62 39.18
N GLY A 183 19.13 0.14 39.53
CA GLY A 183 18.58 0.15 40.88
C GLY A 183 18.04 1.51 41.35
N HIS A 184 17.74 2.42 40.43
CA HIS A 184 17.41 3.82 40.76
C HIS A 184 15.94 4.07 41.13
N ARG A 185 14.98 3.17 40.82
CA ARG A 185 13.53 3.45 40.93
C ARG A 185 12.73 2.31 41.56
N THR A 186 11.67 2.67 42.28
CA THR A 186 10.64 1.75 42.78
C THR A 186 9.50 1.63 41.75
N ALA A 187 8.91 0.44 41.63
CA ALA A 187 7.83 0.13 40.66
C ALA A 187 6.59 1.05 40.74
N PHE A 188 6.45 1.83 41.83
CA PHE A 188 5.36 2.78 42.01
C PHE A 188 5.60 4.13 41.30
N ALA A 189 6.87 4.48 41.02
CA ALA A 189 7.23 5.68 40.26
C ALA A 189 6.89 5.54 38.76
N GLU A 190 6.81 4.31 38.24
CA GLU A 190 6.45 4.03 36.85
C GLU A 190 4.95 4.11 36.53
N ALA A 191 4.08 4.28 37.54
CA ALA A 191 2.63 4.40 37.33
C ALA A 191 2.28 5.57 36.38
N THR A 192 3.16 6.56 36.25
CA THR A 192 3.04 7.70 35.33
C THR A 192 2.93 7.27 33.87
N HIS A 193 3.55 6.16 33.46
CA HIS A 193 3.57 5.68 32.06
C HIS A 193 2.34 4.86 31.66
N VAL A 194 1.43 4.57 32.60
CA VAL A 194 0.21 3.78 32.31
C VAL A 194 -0.68 4.51 31.31
N ALA A 195 -0.79 5.83 31.41
CA ALA A 195 -1.57 6.64 30.47
C ALA A 195 -1.00 6.60 29.05
N GLU A 196 0.33 6.56 28.91
CA GLU A 196 1.04 6.44 27.63
C GLU A 196 0.81 5.07 27.00
N LEU A 197 0.90 3.99 27.81
CA LEU A 197 0.64 2.62 27.36
C LEU A 197 -0.81 2.45 26.88
N ILE A 198 -1.78 2.96 27.62
CA ILE A 198 -3.19 2.93 27.18
C ILE A 198 -3.35 3.75 25.90
N GLY A 199 -2.70 4.93 25.84
CA GLY A 199 -2.72 5.81 24.68
C GLY A 199 -2.23 5.11 23.40
N ILE A 200 -1.10 4.41 23.45
CA ILE A 200 -0.55 3.70 22.28
C ILE A 200 -1.41 2.49 21.89
N ILE A 201 -1.92 1.72 22.85
CA ILE A 201 -2.80 0.57 22.55
C ILE A 201 -4.06 1.04 21.84
N VAL A 202 -4.71 2.10 22.36
CA VAL A 202 -5.91 2.65 21.75
C VAL A 202 -5.59 3.30 20.40
N LEU A 203 -4.46 4.01 20.28
CA LEU A 203 -3.98 4.57 19.01
C LEU A 203 -3.77 3.47 17.96
N TRP A 204 -3.23 2.31 18.35
CA TRP A 204 -3.04 1.15 17.47
C TRP A 204 -4.35 0.53 17.03
N ILE A 205 -5.30 0.37 17.95
CA ILE A 205 -6.67 -0.08 17.63
C ILE A 205 -7.35 0.91 16.67
N VAL A 206 -7.15 2.22 16.87
CA VAL A 206 -7.74 3.27 16.01
C VAL A 206 -7.07 3.34 14.64
N ALA A 207 -5.76 3.19 14.58
CA ALA A 207 -5.06 3.06 13.32
C ALA A 207 -5.56 1.80 12.60
N GLY A 208 -5.89 0.71 13.27
CA GLY A 208 -6.05 -0.57 12.59
C GLY A 208 -4.68 -1.05 12.11
N SER A 209 -4.41 -2.34 12.26
CA SER A 209 -3.07 -2.90 12.06
C SER A 209 -2.44 -2.40 10.74
N PRO A 210 -1.40 -1.55 10.79
CA PRO A 210 -0.70 -1.15 9.59
C PRO A 210 0.13 -2.36 9.14
N GLY A 211 -0.27 -2.98 8.03
CA GLY A 211 0.70 -3.69 7.17
C GLY A 211 0.74 -5.21 7.16
N TRP A 212 -0.25 -5.96 7.64
CA TRP A 212 -0.30 -7.41 7.35
C TRP A 212 -1.07 -7.77 6.07
N ASP A 213 -2.06 -6.96 5.68
CA ASP A 213 -2.87 -7.26 4.48
C ASP A 213 -2.16 -6.87 3.17
N GLU A 214 -1.36 -5.80 3.18
CA GLU A 214 -0.65 -5.33 1.98
C GLU A 214 0.49 -6.28 1.58
N PHE A 215 1.22 -6.85 2.56
CA PHE A 215 2.28 -7.83 2.30
C PHE A 215 1.73 -9.16 1.75
N VAL A 216 0.53 -9.58 2.18
CA VAL A 216 -0.13 -10.80 1.71
C VAL A 216 -0.79 -10.58 0.33
N SER A 217 -1.23 -9.36 0.02
CA SER A 217 -1.81 -9.02 -1.30
C SER A 217 -0.84 -9.12 -2.48
N HIS A 218 0.48 -9.09 -2.20
CA HIS A 218 1.54 -9.26 -3.20
C HIS A 218 1.93 -10.73 -3.44
N LEU A 219 1.28 -11.68 -2.76
CA LEU A 219 1.40 -13.07 -3.18
C LEU A 219 0.66 -13.24 -4.51
N PRO A 220 1.32 -13.73 -5.57
CA PRO A 220 0.69 -13.94 -6.86
C PRO A 220 -0.50 -14.89 -6.66
N HIS A 221 -1.71 -14.37 -6.81
CA HIS A 221 -2.91 -15.17 -6.89
C HIS A 221 -2.76 -16.08 -8.11
N ARG A 222 -2.26 -17.29 -7.87
CA ARG A 222 -2.21 -18.38 -8.85
C ARG A 222 -3.67 -18.71 -9.17
N ARG A 223 -4.22 -18.03 -10.19
CA ARG A 223 -5.53 -18.34 -10.78
C ARG A 223 -5.51 -19.83 -11.07
N SER A 224 -6.18 -20.62 -10.23
CA SER A 224 -6.46 -22.00 -10.56
C SER A 224 -7.40 -21.93 -11.76
N ARG A 225 -6.84 -22.22 -12.94
CA ARG A 225 -7.63 -22.59 -14.11
C ARG A 225 -8.52 -23.76 -13.66
N ARG A 226 -9.77 -23.47 -13.33
CA ARG A 226 -10.83 -24.48 -13.40
C ARG A 226 -10.94 -24.84 -14.87
N SER A 227 -10.19 -25.85 -15.27
CA SER A 227 -10.40 -26.54 -16.54
C SER A 227 -11.86 -26.96 -16.57
N GLY A 228 -12.60 -26.42 -17.53
CA GLY A 228 -13.96 -26.83 -17.80
C GLY A 228 -14.01 -28.32 -18.08
N ALA A 229 -14.72 -29.06 -17.25
CA ALA A 229 -15.21 -30.38 -17.61
C ALA A 229 -16.41 -30.17 -18.53
N LEU A 230 -16.16 -30.23 -19.83
CA LEU A 230 -17.18 -30.50 -20.83
C LEU A 230 -17.67 -31.94 -20.64
N GLY A 231 -18.98 -32.12 -20.57
CA GLY A 231 -19.65 -33.35 -21.01
C GLY A 231 -20.85 -33.78 -20.16
N PRO A 232 -21.82 -34.51 -20.73
CA PRO A 232 -22.32 -34.43 -22.11
C PRO A 232 -23.85 -34.21 -22.15
N THR A 233 -24.30 -33.67 -23.28
CA THR A 233 -25.70 -33.75 -23.71
C THR A 233 -26.11 -35.20 -23.92
N LYS A 234 -27.11 -35.67 -23.17
CA LYS A 234 -28.20 -36.54 -23.65
C LYS A 234 -29.46 -36.25 -22.85
#